data_AF-A0A1Q7X2J5-F1
#
_entry.id   AF-A0A1Q7X2J5-F1
#
_cell.length_a   1.000
_cell.length_b   1.000
_cell.length_c   1.000
_cell.angle_alpha   90.00
_cell.angle_beta   90.00
_cell.angle_gamma   90.00
#
_symmetry.space_group_name_H-M   'P 1'
#
loop_
_entity.id
_entity.type
_entity.pdbx_description
1 polymer ?
#
loop_
_entity_poly.entity_id
_entity_poly.type
_entity_poly.pdbx_seq_one_letter_code
_entity_poly.pdbx_strand_id
1 'polypeptide(L)'
;MAKHVIRVGNVEIMALSDGMLEFDLCNFFPTIPEDQWQPYESHLTEEHKIRFNLGSYLIRSDGRTILVDTGLGPKPADAPDVPWGQLLHDFKANGVRPEEVDMVVMTHLHRDHVGWNLLAHGKKYPPARGPAGPLCQRPHVRLAAGRARPGRADAERAQPDA
;
A
#
# COMPACT_ATOMS: atom_id res chain seq x y z
N MET A 1 8.36 -18.64 -9.55
CA MET A 1 7.51 -18.25 -8.41
C MET A 1 7.93 -16.86 -7.97
N ALA A 2 6.98 -15.96 -7.73
CA ALA A 2 7.27 -14.62 -7.20
C ALA A 2 7.96 -14.77 -5.83
N LYS A 3 9.09 -14.06 -5.63
CA LYS A 3 9.99 -14.28 -4.48
C LYS A 3 9.43 -13.81 -3.12
N HIS A 4 8.30 -13.11 -3.10
CA HIS A 4 7.78 -12.44 -1.90
C HIS A 4 6.28 -12.67 -1.70
N VAL A 5 5.86 -13.94 -1.72
CA VAL A 5 4.46 -14.34 -1.50
C VAL A 5 4.34 -15.09 -0.18
N ILE A 6 3.35 -14.69 0.62
CA ILE A 6 2.91 -15.42 1.82
C ILE A 6 1.44 -15.82 1.68
N ARG A 7 1.05 -16.88 2.38
CA ARG A 7 -0.34 -17.33 2.46
C ARG A 7 -0.82 -17.33 3.90
N VAL A 8 -2.00 -16.76 4.12
CA VAL A 8 -2.69 -16.75 5.41
C VAL A 8 -4.08 -17.33 5.19
N GLY A 9 -4.26 -18.61 5.54
CA GLY A 9 -5.47 -19.34 5.20
C GLY A 9 -5.69 -19.41 3.69
N ASN A 10 -6.86 -18.96 3.21
CA ASN A 10 -7.21 -18.86 1.79
C ASN A 10 -6.72 -17.56 1.11
N VAL A 11 -6.03 -16.68 1.83
CA VAL A 11 -5.53 -15.39 1.32
C VAL A 11 -4.09 -15.53 0.85
N GLU A 12 -3.82 -15.08 -0.38
CA GLU A 12 -2.46 -14.89 -0.90
C GLU A 12 -2.08 -13.42 -0.81
N ILE A 13 -0.90 -13.12 -0.27
CA ILE A 13 -0.37 -11.77 -0.13
C ILE A 13 0.99 -11.74 -0.81
N MET A 14 1.13 -10.90 -1.84
CA MET A 14 2.38 -10.63 -2.54
C MET A 14 2.88 -9.24 -2.16
N ALA A 15 4.11 -9.16 -1.66
CA ALA A 15 4.78 -7.88 -1.49
C ALA A 15 5.28 -7.39 -2.86
N LEU A 16 5.08 -6.10 -3.10
CA LEU A 16 5.51 -5.38 -4.30
C LEU A 16 6.33 -4.16 -3.90
N SER A 17 7.17 -3.68 -4.80
CA SER A 17 8.05 -2.52 -4.59
C SER A 17 7.83 -1.45 -5.66
N ASP A 18 7.63 -0.21 -5.22
CA ASP A 18 7.69 0.98 -6.07
C ASP A 18 9.12 1.56 -6.18
N GLY A 19 10.09 0.88 -5.57
CA GLY A 19 11.49 1.26 -5.58
C GLY A 19 12.06 1.40 -4.17
N MET A 20 13.39 1.40 -4.13
CA MET A 20 14.17 1.61 -2.92
C MET A 20 14.72 3.04 -2.97
N LEU A 21 14.47 3.82 -1.92
CA LEU A 21 14.98 5.17 -1.79
C LEU A 21 15.93 5.27 -0.61
N GLU A 22 16.89 6.17 -0.75
CA GLU A 22 17.85 6.50 0.30
C GLU A 22 17.68 7.95 0.69
N PHE A 23 17.65 8.18 2.00
CA PHE A 23 17.42 9.50 2.57
C PHE A 23 18.44 9.79 3.65
N ASP A 24 18.79 11.07 3.74
CA ASP A 24 19.47 11.59 4.92
C ASP A 24 18.55 11.46 6.15
N LEU A 25 19.09 10.93 7.25
CA LEU A 25 18.39 10.78 8.52
C LEU A 25 17.90 12.12 9.08
N CYS A 26 18.61 13.22 8.80
CA CYS A 26 18.25 14.56 9.23
C CYS A 26 16.91 15.03 8.62
N ASN A 27 16.47 14.44 7.49
CA ASN A 27 15.17 14.76 6.90
C ASN A 27 14.00 14.29 7.79
N PHE A 28 14.20 13.23 8.58
CA PHE A 28 13.18 12.65 9.46
C PHE A 28 13.40 13.00 10.92
N PHE A 29 14.67 13.03 11.34
CA PHE A 29 15.09 13.18 12.73
C PHE A 29 16.10 14.33 12.88
N PRO A 30 15.75 15.57 12.49
CA PRO A 30 16.68 16.70 12.44
C PRO A 30 17.24 17.12 13.80
N THR A 31 16.65 16.62 14.90
CA THR A 31 17.03 16.96 16.27
C THR A 31 17.95 15.93 16.90
N ILE A 32 18.20 14.80 16.24
CA ILE A 32 19.07 13.73 16.75
C ILE A 32 20.50 13.98 16.26
N PRO A 33 21.47 14.15 17.18
CA PRO A 33 22.88 14.28 16.83
C PRO A 33 23.43 13.09 16.03
N GLU A 34 24.39 13.33 15.14
CA GLU A 34 24.94 12.29 14.25
C GLU A 34 25.59 11.12 15.01
N ASP A 35 26.30 11.42 16.11
CA ASP A 35 27.00 10.44 16.94
C ASP A 35 26.05 9.43 17.63
N GLN A 36 24.78 9.79 17.80
CA GLN A 36 23.76 8.91 18.35
C GLN A 36 23.37 7.76 17.41
N TRP A 37 23.79 7.82 16.13
CA TRP A 37 23.52 6.76 15.16
C TRP A 37 24.58 5.66 15.14
N GLN A 38 25.69 5.80 15.86
CA GLN A 38 26.76 4.78 15.91
C GLN A 38 26.25 3.36 16.23
N PRO A 39 25.33 3.15 17.20
CA PRO A 39 24.81 1.81 17.49
C PRO A 39 24.01 1.19 16.33
N TYR A 40 23.61 1.99 15.34
CA TYR A 40 22.78 1.60 14.22
C TYR A 40 23.51 1.63 12.87
N GLU A 41 24.84 1.80 12.86
CA GLU A 41 25.65 1.87 11.62
C GLU A 41 25.37 0.71 10.67
N SER A 42 25.13 -0.51 11.18
CA SER A 42 24.80 -1.68 10.37
C SER A 42 23.49 -1.57 9.57
N HIS A 43 22.64 -0.60 9.89
CA HIS A 43 21.39 -0.31 9.20
C HIS A 43 21.51 0.84 8.19
N LEU A 44 22.66 1.52 8.15
CA LEU A 44 22.90 2.66 7.29
C LEU A 44 23.70 2.25 6.04
N THR A 45 23.60 3.07 4.99
CA THR A 45 24.47 2.94 3.82
C THR A 45 25.87 3.48 4.12
N GLU A 46 26.81 3.25 3.20
CA GLU A 46 28.17 3.79 3.31
C GLU A 46 28.18 5.33 3.42
N GLU A 47 27.18 6.00 2.84
CA GLU A 47 26.95 7.43 2.91
C GLU A 47 26.14 7.87 4.14
N HIS A 48 25.99 7.01 5.16
CA HIS A 48 25.21 7.24 6.38
C HIS A 48 23.72 7.58 6.13
N LYS A 49 23.16 7.07 5.02
CA LYS A 49 21.73 7.22 4.71
C LYS A 49 20.94 6.04 5.22
N ILE A 50 19.64 6.26 5.38
CA ILE A 50 18.70 5.18 5.60
C ILE A 50 18.03 4.79 4.28
N ARG A 51 17.92 3.48 4.06
CA ARG A 51 17.32 2.89 2.87
C ARG A 51 15.93 2.34 3.19
N PHE A 52 14.91 2.81 2.49
CA PHE A 52 13.54 2.30 2.63
C PHE A 52 12.98 1.80 1.31
N ASN A 53 12.30 0.67 1.38
CA ASN A 53 11.47 0.18 0.28
C ASN A 53 10.10 0.85 0.33
N LEU A 54 9.69 1.46 -0.78
CA LEU A 54 8.31 1.92 -0.95
C LEU A 54 7.45 0.72 -1.33
N GLY A 55 6.81 0.13 -0.33
CA GLY A 55 6.10 -1.14 -0.46
C GLY A 55 4.61 -0.97 -0.79
N SER A 56 4.13 -1.85 -1.65
CA SER A 56 2.70 -2.12 -1.86
C SER A 56 2.42 -3.59 -1.60
N TYR A 57 1.15 -3.95 -1.39
CA TYR A 57 0.74 -5.35 -1.30
C TYR A 57 -0.38 -5.67 -2.27
N LEU A 58 -0.21 -6.77 -3.02
CA LEU A 58 -1.28 -7.36 -3.81
C LEU A 58 -1.86 -8.54 -3.04
N ILE A 59 -3.14 -8.45 -2.71
CA ILE A 59 -3.87 -9.43 -1.93
C ILE A 59 -4.88 -10.12 -2.86
N ARG A 60 -4.83 -11.45 -2.92
CA ARG A 60 -5.85 -12.27 -3.59
C ARG A 60 -6.65 -13.03 -2.54
N SER A 61 -7.96 -12.78 -2.50
CA SER A 61 -8.90 -13.42 -1.58
C SER A 61 -10.27 -13.53 -2.22
N ASP A 62 -10.92 -14.69 -2.11
CA ASP A 62 -12.29 -14.94 -2.59
C ASP A 62 -12.56 -14.46 -4.02
N GLY A 63 -11.59 -14.71 -4.91
CA GLY A 63 -11.66 -14.32 -6.33
C GLY A 63 -11.50 -12.83 -6.60
N ARG A 64 -11.15 -12.02 -5.59
CA ARG A 64 -10.83 -10.59 -5.72
C ARG A 64 -9.33 -10.34 -5.63
N THR A 65 -8.87 -9.35 -6.39
CA THR A 65 -7.50 -8.81 -6.32
C THR A 65 -7.55 -7.40 -5.75
N ILE A 66 -6.92 -7.21 -4.59
CA ILE A 66 -6.91 -5.95 -3.85
C ILE A 66 -5.47 -5.44 -3.81
N LEU A 67 -5.25 -4.18 -4.17
CA LEU A 67 -3.96 -3.51 -4.03
C LEU A 67 -3.99 -2.60 -2.80
N VAL A 68 -2.98 -2.70 -1.94
CA VAL A 68 -2.74 -1.79 -0.83
C VAL A 68 -1.62 -0.84 -1.23
N ASP A 69 -1.93 0.46 -1.28
CA ASP A 69 -1.05 1.55 -1.70
C ASP A 69 -0.54 1.45 -3.15
N THR A 70 -0.32 2.60 -3.78
CA THR A 70 0.01 2.72 -5.21
C THR A 70 1.31 3.48 -5.49
N GLY A 71 2.24 3.51 -4.53
CA GLY A 71 3.58 4.07 -4.77
C GLY A 71 3.60 5.58 -5.08
N LEU A 72 4.73 6.06 -5.62
CA LEU A 72 4.99 7.46 -5.98
C LEU A 72 4.37 7.91 -7.30
N GLY A 73 3.98 6.97 -8.16
CA GLY A 73 3.41 7.28 -9.46
C GLY A 73 4.42 7.77 -10.49
N PRO A 74 3.95 8.46 -11.54
CA PRO A 74 4.81 9.00 -12.60
C PRO A 74 5.88 9.96 -12.05
N LYS A 75 7.11 9.86 -12.57
CA LYS A 75 8.23 10.75 -12.19
C LYS A 75 8.02 12.16 -12.75
N PRO A 76 7.97 13.21 -11.91
CA PRO A 76 8.00 14.59 -12.37
C PRO A 76 9.28 14.94 -13.13
N ALA A 77 9.21 15.94 -14.00
CA ALA A 77 10.36 16.40 -14.79
C ALA A 77 11.51 16.98 -13.93
N ASP A 78 11.17 17.53 -12.77
CA ASP A 78 12.09 18.13 -11.79
C ASP A 78 12.47 17.16 -10.66
N ALA A 79 12.04 15.90 -10.73
CA ALA A 79 12.37 14.93 -9.70
C ALA A 79 13.85 14.49 -9.77
N PRO A 80 14.48 14.21 -8.61
CA PRO A 80 15.87 13.78 -8.55
C PRO A 80 16.10 12.47 -9.31
N ASP A 81 17.34 12.22 -9.70
CA ASP A 81 17.73 10.99 -10.39
C ASP A 81 17.89 9.81 -9.43
N VAL A 82 16.76 9.33 -8.94
CA VAL A 82 16.63 8.18 -8.04
C VAL A 82 15.59 7.19 -8.59
N PRO A 83 15.58 5.92 -8.15
CA PRO A 83 14.52 4.97 -8.46
C PRO A 83 13.15 5.58 -8.12
N TRP A 84 12.24 5.62 -9.09
CA TRP A 84 10.95 6.31 -8.95
C TRP A 84 9.84 5.52 -9.63
N GLY A 85 8.69 5.32 -8.96
CA GLY A 85 7.49 4.83 -9.61
C GLY A 85 7.63 3.42 -10.18
N GLN A 86 8.41 2.53 -9.55
CA GLN A 86 8.73 1.22 -10.12
C GLN A 86 7.61 0.17 -9.97
N LEU A 87 6.47 0.51 -9.34
CA LEU A 87 5.43 -0.46 -9.00
C LEU A 87 4.87 -1.17 -10.24
N LEU A 88 4.64 -0.44 -11.34
CA LEU A 88 4.15 -1.05 -12.58
C LEU A 88 5.19 -1.95 -13.26
N HIS A 89 6.49 -1.65 -13.08
CA HIS A 89 7.56 -2.53 -13.52
C HIS A 89 7.57 -3.82 -12.68
N ASP A 90 7.39 -3.71 -11.36
CA ASP A 90 7.34 -4.85 -10.46
C ASP A 90 6.07 -5.71 -10.67
N PHE A 91 4.93 -5.10 -10.98
CA PHE A 91 3.73 -5.79 -11.47
C PHE A 91 4.06 -6.67 -12.68
N LYS A 92 4.68 -6.08 -13.71
CA LYS A 92 5.06 -6.80 -14.94
C LYS A 92 6.04 -7.93 -14.63
N ALA A 93 7.03 -7.70 -13.77
CA ALA A 93 7.99 -8.71 -13.36
C ALA A 93 7.34 -9.91 -12.65
N ASN A 94 6.24 -9.67 -11.94
CA ASN A 94 5.46 -10.70 -11.25
C ASN A 94 4.26 -11.22 -12.06
N GLY A 95 4.14 -10.84 -13.34
CA GLY A 95 3.06 -11.31 -14.23
C GLY A 95 1.67 -10.76 -13.86
N VAL A 96 1.61 -9.67 -13.11
CA VAL A 96 0.37 -9.00 -12.70
C VAL A 96 0.04 -7.91 -13.72
N ARG A 97 -1.21 -7.87 -14.17
CA ARG A 97 -1.71 -6.77 -15.00
C ARG A 97 -2.50 -5.78 -14.14
N PRO A 98 -2.33 -4.46 -14.30
CA PRO A 98 -3.10 -3.47 -13.52
C PRO A 98 -4.61 -3.65 -13.63
N GLU A 99 -5.10 -4.14 -14.78
CA GLU A 99 -6.52 -4.38 -15.04
C GLU A 99 -7.11 -5.54 -14.21
N GLU A 100 -6.26 -6.35 -13.57
CA GLU A 100 -6.70 -7.41 -12.67
C GLU A 100 -7.10 -6.89 -11.29
N VAL A 101 -6.73 -5.65 -10.94
CA VAL A 101 -7.00 -5.06 -9.61
C VAL A 101 -8.46 -4.61 -9.53
N ASP A 102 -9.24 -5.25 -8.66
CA ASP A 102 -10.65 -4.92 -8.39
C ASP A 102 -10.79 -3.69 -7.49
N MET A 103 -9.86 -3.54 -6.53
CA MET A 103 -9.96 -2.58 -5.44
C MET A 103 -8.59 -2.08 -5.03
N VAL A 104 -8.53 -0.80 -4.68
CA VAL A 104 -7.35 -0.13 -4.16
C VAL A 104 -7.66 0.40 -2.76
N VAL A 105 -6.88 -0.02 -1.75
CA VAL A 105 -6.98 0.41 -0.35
C VAL A 105 -5.79 1.30 -0.04
N MET A 106 -6.07 2.53 0.41
CA MET A 106 -5.03 3.48 0.80
C MET A 106 -4.86 3.42 2.31
N THR A 107 -3.63 3.18 2.76
CA THR A 107 -3.30 3.25 4.19
C THR A 107 -3.43 4.69 4.68
N HIS A 108 -2.93 5.65 3.89
CA HIS A 108 -3.05 7.08 4.08
C HIS A 108 -2.80 7.83 2.77
N LEU A 109 -2.72 9.17 2.81
CA LEU A 109 -2.72 10.02 1.62
C LEU A 109 -1.40 10.77 1.38
N HIS A 110 -0.28 10.20 1.82
CA HIS A 110 1.03 10.71 1.39
C HIS A 110 1.35 10.28 -0.05
N ARG A 111 2.27 11.02 -0.66
CA ARG A 111 2.59 10.93 -2.09
C ARG A 111 3.02 9.53 -2.52
N ASP A 112 3.82 8.88 -1.70
CA ASP A 112 4.37 7.54 -1.85
C ASP A 112 3.34 6.43 -1.71
N HIS A 113 2.08 6.75 -1.38
CA HIS A 113 0.99 5.78 -1.29
C HIS A 113 -0.11 5.99 -2.33
N VAL A 114 -0.21 7.19 -2.93
CA VAL A 114 -1.33 7.54 -3.81
C VAL A 114 -0.92 7.80 -5.25
N GLY A 115 0.37 7.73 -5.57
CA GLY A 115 0.95 8.26 -6.78
C GLY A 115 0.45 7.62 -8.07
N TRP A 116 0.37 6.29 -8.17
CA TRP A 116 -0.16 5.63 -9.37
C TRP A 116 -1.69 5.72 -9.49
N ASN A 117 -2.39 6.33 -8.52
CA ASN A 117 -3.77 6.78 -8.73
C ASN A 117 -3.86 8.06 -9.56
N LEU A 118 -2.74 8.62 -10.02
CA LEU A 118 -2.69 9.83 -10.82
C LEU A 118 -1.97 9.55 -12.16
N LEU A 119 -2.49 10.09 -13.25
CA LEU A 119 -1.84 10.14 -14.55
C LEU A 119 -1.13 11.48 -14.69
N ALA A 120 0.04 11.51 -15.32
CA ALA A 120 0.65 12.76 -15.72
C ALA A 120 -0.10 13.34 -16.94
N HIS A 121 -0.70 14.54 -16.79
CA HIS A 121 -1.32 15.27 -17.90
C HIS A 121 -0.88 16.74 -17.87
N GLY A 122 0.30 17.03 -18.42
CA GLY A 122 0.95 18.33 -18.28
C GLY A 122 1.45 18.57 -16.84
N LYS A 123 1.28 19.79 -16.29
CA LYS A 123 1.49 20.09 -14.84
C LYS A 123 0.35 19.61 -13.94
N LYS A 124 -0.61 18.85 -14.47
CA LYS A 124 -1.79 18.37 -13.73
C LYS A 124 -1.74 16.85 -13.62
N TYR A 125 -2.24 16.36 -12.50
CA TYR A 125 -2.25 14.94 -12.15
C TYR A 125 -3.71 14.43 -12.04
N PRO A 126 -4.43 14.18 -13.15
CA PRO A 126 -5.79 13.61 -13.09
C PRO A 126 -5.79 12.17 -12.58
N PRO A 127 -6.91 11.65 -12.04
CA PRO A 127 -6.97 10.28 -11.53
C PRO A 127 -6.71 9.24 -12.64
N ALA A 128 -5.96 8.18 -12.32
CA ALA A 128 -5.79 6.99 -13.15
C ALA A 128 -7.13 6.32 -13.41
N ARG A 129 -7.29 5.76 -14.61
CA ARG A 129 -8.53 5.09 -15.05
C ARG A 129 -8.21 3.66 -15.44
N GLY A 130 -8.96 2.72 -14.86
CA GLY A 130 -9.05 1.35 -15.33
C GLY A 130 -10.24 1.16 -16.30
N PRO A 131 -10.46 -0.06 -16.82
CA PRO A 131 -11.57 -0.35 -17.74
C PRO A 131 -12.97 -0.10 -17.14
N ALA A 132 -13.07 -0.01 -15.81
CA ALA A 132 -14.32 0.28 -15.08
C ALA A 132 -14.48 1.76 -14.64
N GLY A 133 -13.58 2.67 -15.05
CA GLY A 133 -13.62 4.09 -14.68
C GLY A 133 -12.44 4.56 -13.82
N PRO A 134 -12.53 5.74 -13.17
CA PRO A 134 -11.46 6.25 -12.32
C PRO A 134 -11.15 5.27 -11.17
N LEU A 135 -9.86 5.01 -10.94
CA LEU A 135 -9.30 4.32 -9.74
C LEU A 135 -9.49 5.14 -8.45
N CYS A 136 -10.21 6.27 -8.53
CA CYS A 136 -10.68 6.99 -7.37
C CYS A 136 -11.71 6.12 -6.65
N GLN A 137 -11.46 5.86 -5.37
CA GLN A 137 -12.40 5.22 -4.45
C GLN A 137 -13.84 5.69 -4.74
N ARG A 138 -14.76 4.75 -5.02
CA ARG A 138 -16.10 4.95 -4.45
C ARG A 138 -15.87 4.89 -2.94
N PRO A 139 -16.26 5.91 -2.16
CA PRO A 139 -16.01 5.91 -0.73
C PRO A 139 -16.80 4.74 -0.12
N HIS A 140 -16.10 3.64 0.12
CA HIS A 140 -16.54 2.53 0.96
C HIS A 140 -15.70 2.45 2.23
N VAL A 141 -15.00 3.53 2.59
CA VAL A 141 -14.60 3.75 3.98
C VAL A 141 -15.87 4.17 4.74
N ARG A 142 -16.71 3.19 5.09
CA ARG A 142 -17.35 3.26 6.40
C ARG A 142 -16.24 2.92 7.37
N LEU A 143 -15.66 3.92 8.02
CA LEU A 143 -15.13 3.73 9.36
C LEU A 143 -16.21 2.96 10.11
N ALA A 144 -15.91 1.71 10.47
CA ALA A 144 -16.82 0.89 11.23
C ALA A 144 -16.94 1.52 12.63
N ALA A 145 -17.80 2.52 12.77
CA ALA A 145 -18.46 2.78 14.03
C ALA A 145 -19.21 1.49 14.36
N GLY A 146 -18.80 0.82 15.43
CA GLY A 146 -19.30 -0.48 15.84
C GLY A 146 -20.81 -0.56 15.72
N ARG A 147 -21.30 -1.45 14.85
CA ARG A 147 -22.69 -1.90 14.92
C ARG A 147 -22.71 -3.12 15.81
N ALA A 148 -23.45 -3.00 16.90
CA ALA A 148 -23.79 -4.09 17.79
C ALA A 148 -24.27 -5.31 16.98
N ARG A 149 -23.85 -6.50 17.42
CA ARG A 149 -24.31 -7.78 16.88
C ARG A 149 -25.85 -7.84 17.01
N PRO A 150 -26.58 -8.32 15.99
CA PRO A 150 -27.99 -8.64 16.18
C PRO A 150 -28.10 -9.82 17.15
N GLY A 151 -29.04 -9.69 18.09
CA GLY A 151 -29.26 -10.61 19.19
C GLY A 151 -29.36 -12.06 18.75
N ARG A 152 -28.64 -12.93 19.48
CA ARG A 152 -29.11 -14.30 19.70
C ARG A 152 -30.48 -14.17 20.35
N ALA A 153 -31.53 -14.67 19.70
CA ALA A 153 -32.75 -14.99 20.41
C ALA A 153 -32.40 -16.11 21.40
N ASP A 154 -32.40 -15.77 22.69
CA ASP A 154 -32.45 -16.76 23.75
C ASP A 154 -33.80 -17.47 23.63
N ALA A 155 -33.77 -18.68 23.08
CA ALA A 155 -34.87 -19.63 23.21
C ALA A 155 -34.78 -20.22 24.62
N GLU A 156 -35.22 -19.45 25.61
CA GLU A 156 -35.48 -19.97 26.94
C GLU A 156 -36.78 -20.78 26.91
N ARG A 157 -36.56 -22.07 27.15
CA ARG A 157 -37.48 -23.15 27.43
C ARG A 157 -38.59 -22.69 28.39
N ALA A 158 -39.83 -22.61 27.92
CA ALA A 158 -41.01 -22.68 28.78
C ALA A 158 -41.56 -24.11 28.73
N GLN A 159 -41.38 -24.86 29.82
CA GLN A 159 -42.13 -26.08 30.11
C GLN A 159 -43.57 -25.69 30.50
N PRO A 160 -44.61 -26.41 30.07
CA PRO A 160 -45.90 -26.38 30.74
C PRO A 160 -45.97 -27.55 31.72
N ASP A 161 -46.24 -27.27 32.99
CA ASP A 161 -46.81 -28.24 33.92
C ASP A 161 -47.81 -27.54 34.86
N ALA A 162 -48.95 -28.23 35.04
CA ALA A 162 -50.14 -27.95 35.87
C ALA A 162 -51.22 -27.03 35.28
#